data_AF-H8H402-F1
#
_entry.id   AF-H8H402-F1
#
_cell.length_a   1.000
_cell.length_b   1.000
_cell.length_c   1.000
_cell.angle_alpha   90.00
_cell.angle_beta   90.00
_cell.angle_gamma   90.00
#
_symmetry.space_group_name_H-M   'P 1'
#
loop_
_entity.id
_entity.type
_entity.pdbx_description
1 polymer ?
#
loop_
_entity_poly.entity_id
_entity_poly.type
_entity_poly.pdbx_seq_one_letter_code
_entity_poly.pdbx_strand_id
1 'polypeptide(L)'
;MLPILATTTGEVAVILPGTGDTEIAAALRAYAQETGQASPTFEASAAGRAYARANIFLVPRLSTGTMTSLDGKTHAVVCNKEGTGVEGCVIDGFLSGTDHLASYPDAVGSVYASYNIKDQKAETAFLPF
;
A
#
# COMPACT_ATOMS: atom_id res chain seq x y z
N MET A 1 1.72 9.78 3.35
CA MET A 1 2.81 8.79 3.17
C MET A 1 4.19 9.38 3.47
N LEU A 2 4.61 10.43 2.74
CA LEU A 2 5.95 11.04 2.85
C LEU A 2 6.42 11.39 4.28
N PRO A 3 5.59 11.97 5.17
CA PRO A 3 6.03 12.27 6.53
C PRO A 3 6.42 11.03 7.36
N ILE A 4 5.74 9.90 7.13
CA ILE A 4 6.06 8.63 7.80
C ILE A 4 7.35 8.04 7.21
N LEU A 5 7.49 8.05 5.88
CA LEU A 5 8.72 7.59 5.22
C LEU A 5 9.96 8.37 5.68
N ALA A 6 9.86 9.69 5.82
CA ALA A 6 10.96 10.55 6.28
C ALA A 6 11.46 10.24 7.70
N THR A 7 10.64 9.55 8.51
CA THR A 7 10.98 9.15 9.89
C THR A 7 11.26 7.65 10.03
N THR A 8 11.07 6.88 8.95
CA THR A 8 11.29 5.43 8.94
C THR A 8 12.75 5.15 8.60
N THR A 9 13.41 4.32 9.42
CA THR A 9 14.80 3.91 9.16
C THR A 9 14.80 2.49 8.60
N GLY A 10 15.29 2.33 7.36
CA GLY A 10 15.37 1.04 6.68
C GLY A 10 14.64 1.05 5.32
N GLU A 11 14.81 -0.03 4.57
CA GLU A 11 14.11 -0.24 3.31
C GLU A 11 12.65 -0.59 3.58
N VAL A 12 11.75 -0.12 2.71
CA VAL A 12 10.31 -0.26 2.90
C VAL A 12 9.63 -0.75 1.64
N ALA A 13 8.55 -1.52 1.85
CA ALA A 13 7.57 -1.84 0.83
C ALA A 13 6.32 -1.00 1.11
N VAL A 14 5.88 -0.26 0.10
CA VAL A 14 4.73 0.63 0.20
C VAL A 14 3.60 0.09 -0.66
N ILE A 15 2.39 0.04 -0.09
CA ILE A 15 1.17 -0.24 -0.84
C ILE A 15 0.51 1.10 -1.18
N LEU A 16 0.20 1.30 -2.46
CA LEU A 16 -0.54 2.44 -2.96
C LEU A 16 -1.64 1.93 -3.88
N PRO A 17 -2.84 2.53 -3.91
CA PRO A 17 -3.83 2.12 -4.89
C PRO A 17 -3.34 2.35 -6.33
N GLY A 18 -3.70 1.48 -7.27
CA GLY A 18 -3.25 1.55 -8.67
C GLY A 18 -3.98 2.56 -9.56
N THR A 19 -4.54 3.63 -8.99
CA THR A 19 -5.25 4.70 -9.70
C THR A 19 -4.41 5.98 -9.78
N GLY A 20 -4.84 6.99 -10.54
CA GLY A 20 -4.09 8.26 -10.64
C GLY A 20 -4.01 9.00 -9.28
N ASP A 21 -2.96 9.78 -9.06
CA ASP A 21 -2.67 10.45 -7.78
C ASP A 21 -3.85 11.30 -7.26
N THR A 22 -4.60 11.93 -8.17
CA THR A 22 -5.73 12.80 -7.80
C THR A 22 -6.93 11.99 -7.33
N GLU A 23 -7.24 10.90 -8.03
CA GLU A 23 -8.30 9.94 -7.69
C GLU A 23 -7.99 9.22 -6.38
N ILE A 24 -6.73 8.84 -6.15
CA ILE A 24 -6.26 8.27 -4.87
C ILE A 24 -6.54 9.25 -3.73
N ALA A 25 -6.10 10.50 -3.87
CA ALA A 25 -6.26 11.51 -2.82
C ALA A 25 -7.74 11.81 -2.52
N ALA A 26 -8.62 11.74 -3.53
CA ALA A 26 -10.05 11.91 -3.37
C ALA A 26 -10.70 10.72 -2.65
N ALA A 27 -10.39 9.49 -3.08
CA ALA A 27 -10.92 8.26 -2.48
C ALA A 27 -10.49 8.09 -1.01
N LEU A 28 -9.23 8.38 -0.69
CA LEU A 28 -8.73 8.34 0.69
C LEU A 28 -9.38 9.41 1.58
N ARG A 29 -9.66 10.60 1.02
CA ARG A 29 -10.42 11.64 1.73
C ARG A 29 -11.86 11.22 1.99
N ALA A 30 -12.53 10.63 1.01
CA ALA A 30 -13.90 10.11 1.18
C ALA A 30 -13.94 9.01 2.25
N TYR A 31 -13.03 8.04 2.22
CA TYR A 31 -12.92 7.01 3.24
C TYR A 31 -12.69 7.59 4.65
N ALA A 32 -11.80 8.58 4.77
CA ALA A 32 -11.56 9.27 6.04
C ALA A 32 -12.80 10.07 6.52
N GLN A 33 -13.64 10.58 5.62
CA GLN A 33 -14.90 11.24 5.98
C GLN A 33 -15.92 10.24 6.49
N GLU A 34 -16.10 9.11 5.79
CA GLU A 34 -17.03 8.05 6.18
C GLU A 34 -16.69 7.44 7.55
N THR A 35 -15.41 7.34 7.87
CA THR A 35 -14.90 6.79 9.15
C THR A 35 -14.73 7.83 10.25
N GLY A 36 -15.07 9.11 10.00
CA GLY A 36 -15.00 10.18 11.00
C GLY A 36 -13.59 10.70 11.30
N GLN A 37 -12.62 10.43 10.44
CA GLN A 37 -11.20 10.81 10.62
C GLN A 37 -10.76 12.00 9.74
N ALA A 38 -11.69 12.72 9.10
CA ALA A 38 -11.39 13.72 8.08
C ALA A 38 -10.65 14.98 8.59
N SER A 39 -9.79 15.53 7.72
CA SER A 39 -9.04 16.79 7.91
C SER A 39 -8.84 17.49 6.56
N PRO A 40 -8.75 18.83 6.51
CA PRO A 40 -8.59 19.59 5.26
C PRO A 40 -7.30 19.26 4.49
N THR A 41 -6.24 18.82 5.17
CA THR A 41 -5.03 18.26 4.55
C THR A 41 -4.87 16.80 4.98
N PHE A 42 -5.26 15.87 4.12
CA PHE A 42 -5.24 14.43 4.42
C PHE A 42 -3.86 13.95 4.85
N GLU A 43 -2.81 14.32 4.10
CA GLU A 43 -1.44 13.84 4.34
C GLU A 43 -0.88 14.22 5.72
N ALA A 44 -1.29 15.37 6.25
CA ALA A 44 -0.86 15.87 7.55
C ALA A 44 -1.82 15.47 8.70
N SER A 45 -2.92 14.80 8.38
CA SER A 45 -3.95 14.44 9.36
C SER A 45 -3.63 13.17 10.13
N ALA A 46 -4.41 12.90 11.19
CA ALA A 46 -4.35 11.61 11.88
C ALA A 46 -4.70 10.46 10.92
N ALA A 47 -5.71 10.63 10.06
CA ALA A 47 -6.10 9.65 9.05
C ALA A 47 -4.97 9.38 8.05
N GLY A 48 -4.32 10.41 7.51
CA GLY A 48 -3.23 10.21 6.54
C GLY A 48 -2.00 9.56 7.17
N ARG A 49 -1.76 9.78 8.46
CA ARG A 49 -0.74 9.04 9.22
C ARG A 49 -1.15 7.59 9.45
N ALA A 50 -2.39 7.33 9.83
CA ALA A 50 -2.90 5.97 10.02
C ALA A 50 -2.84 5.17 8.71
N TYR A 51 -3.32 5.76 7.61
CA TYR A 51 -3.19 5.20 6.25
C TYR A 51 -1.75 4.83 5.92
N ALA A 52 -0.82 5.76 6.13
CA ALA A 52 0.57 5.52 5.82
C ALA A 52 1.15 4.37 6.65
N ARG A 53 0.83 4.29 7.95
CA ARG A 53 1.33 3.20 8.80
C ARG A 53 0.74 1.84 8.43
N ALA A 54 -0.55 1.78 8.10
CA ALA A 54 -1.19 0.55 7.66
C ALA A 54 -0.66 0.04 6.32
N ASN A 55 -0.16 0.92 5.46
CA ASN A 55 0.24 0.60 4.08
C ASN A 55 1.76 0.64 3.84
N ILE A 56 2.58 0.67 4.90
CA ILE A 56 4.04 0.54 4.83
C ILE A 56 4.48 -0.69 5.62
N PHE A 57 5.39 -1.47 5.04
CA PHE A 57 6.08 -2.60 5.67
C PHE A 57 7.57 -2.30 5.76
N LEU A 58 8.20 -2.62 6.90
CA LEU A 58 9.63 -2.40 7.11
C LEU A 58 10.47 -3.57 6.56
N VAL A 59 10.39 -3.73 5.25
CA VAL A 59 11.05 -4.77 4.46
C VAL A 59 11.36 -4.17 3.09
N PRO A 60 12.44 -4.57 2.40
CA PRO A 60 12.69 -4.10 1.04
C PRO A 60 11.57 -4.45 0.06
N ARG A 61 10.99 -5.63 0.22
CA ARG A 61 10.03 -6.22 -0.71
C ARG A 61 9.07 -7.12 0.04
N LEU A 62 7.84 -7.23 -0.44
CA LEU A 62 6.90 -8.21 0.09
C LEU A 62 7.35 -9.63 -0.28
N SER A 63 7.04 -10.59 0.58
CA SER A 63 7.36 -12.00 0.39
C SER A 63 6.25 -12.88 0.93
N THR A 64 6.08 -14.07 0.35
CA THR A 64 5.09 -15.03 0.84
C THR A 64 5.30 -15.37 2.31
N GLY A 65 4.26 -15.20 3.13
CA GLY A 65 4.30 -15.43 4.57
C GLY A 65 3.42 -14.44 5.34
N THR A 66 3.65 -14.34 6.64
CA THR A 66 3.00 -13.33 7.49
C THR A 66 3.92 -12.11 7.60
N MET A 67 3.41 -10.94 7.22
CA MET A 67 4.15 -9.68 7.28
C MET A 67 3.42 -8.69 8.18
N THR A 68 4.17 -7.79 8.82
CA THR A 68 3.60 -6.78 9.74
C THR A 68 3.79 -5.39 9.18
N SER A 69 2.73 -4.60 9.09
CA SER A 69 2.78 -3.20 8.68
C SER A 69 3.19 -2.30 9.85
N LEU A 70 3.54 -1.03 9.58
CA LEU A 70 4.01 -0.08 10.60
C LEU A 70 2.96 0.32 11.66
N ASP A 71 1.68 -0.03 11.45
CA ASP A 71 0.63 0.11 12.46
C ASP A 71 0.57 -1.10 13.43
N GLY A 72 1.36 -2.14 13.18
CA GLY A 72 1.45 -3.34 14.00
C GLY A 72 0.49 -4.47 13.60
N LYS A 73 -0.33 -4.29 12.55
CA LYS A 73 -1.22 -5.35 12.05
C LYS A 73 -0.45 -6.38 11.24
N THR A 74 -0.82 -7.65 11.44
CA THR A 74 -0.28 -8.78 10.67
C THR A 74 -1.15 -9.08 9.46
N HIS A 75 -0.50 -9.32 8.33
CA HIS A 75 -1.14 -9.57 7.04
C HIS A 75 -0.62 -10.89 6.44
N ALA A 76 -1.50 -11.66 5.83
CA ALA A 76 -1.12 -12.83 5.06
C ALA A 76 -0.75 -12.41 3.64
N VAL A 77 0.48 -12.66 3.23
CA VAL A 77 1.02 -12.28 1.92
C VAL A 77 1.32 -13.53 1.10
N VAL A 78 0.89 -13.54 -0.15
CA VAL A 78 1.19 -14.58 -1.13
C VAL A 78 1.73 -13.90 -2.38
N CYS A 79 3.04 -14.03 -2.62
CA CYS A 79 3.69 -13.51 -3.81
C CYS A 79 3.97 -14.63 -4.81
N ASN A 80 3.59 -14.40 -6.07
CA ASN A 80 3.82 -15.32 -7.18
C ASN A 80 4.43 -14.56 -8.35
N LYS A 81 5.40 -15.17 -9.02
CA LYS A 81 5.86 -14.69 -10.32
C LYS A 81 4.84 -15.08 -11.37
N GLU A 82 4.23 -14.10 -12.01
CA GLU A 82 3.41 -14.35 -13.20
C GLU A 82 4.30 -14.83 -14.35
N GLY A 83 3.71 -15.46 -15.37
CA GLY A 83 4.44 -15.98 -16.55
C GLY A 83 5.22 -14.91 -17.33
N THR A 84 4.99 -13.63 -17.04
CA THR A 84 5.70 -12.44 -17.56
C THR A 84 6.99 -12.12 -16.80
N GLY A 85 7.26 -12.79 -15.69
CA GLY A 85 8.41 -12.54 -14.80
C GLY A 85 8.18 -11.44 -13.76
N VAL A 86 7.04 -10.74 -13.82
CA VAL A 86 6.64 -9.75 -12.81
C VAL A 86 6.06 -10.48 -11.60
N GLU A 87 6.52 -10.12 -10.40
CA GLU A 87 5.98 -10.68 -9.16
C GLU A 87 4.77 -9.87 -8.71
N GLY A 88 3.61 -10.53 -8.65
CA GLY A 88 2.41 -10.01 -8.04
C GLY A 88 2.26 -10.56 -6.63
N CYS A 89 1.85 -9.73 -5.68
CA CYS A 89 1.56 -10.14 -4.32
C CYS A 89 0.08 -9.91 -3.99
N VAL A 90 -0.52 -10.91 -3.35
CA VAL A 90 -1.87 -10.86 -2.78
C VAL A 90 -1.74 -10.74 -1.27
N ILE A 91 -2.48 -9.80 -0.68
CA ILE A 91 -2.49 -9.48 0.75
C ILE A 91 -3.90 -9.70 1.28
N ASP A 92 -3.99 -10.48 2.37
CA ASP A 92 -5.21 -10.87 3.07
C ASP A 92 -6.30 -11.48 2.16
N GLY A 93 -5.91 -11.98 0.98
CA GLY A 93 -6.81 -12.58 0.00
C GLY A 93 -7.74 -11.61 -0.71
N PHE A 94 -7.57 -10.29 -0.54
CA PHE A 94 -8.45 -9.29 -1.18
C PHE A 94 -7.69 -8.20 -1.96
N LEU A 95 -6.44 -7.91 -1.61
CA LEU A 95 -5.66 -6.85 -2.21
C LEU A 95 -4.55 -7.47 -3.07
N SER A 96 -4.54 -7.19 -4.37
CA SER A 96 -3.47 -7.63 -5.28
C SER A 96 -2.67 -6.42 -5.74
N GLY A 97 -1.35 -6.56 -5.86
CA GLY A 97 -0.51 -5.53 -6.46
C GLY A 97 0.80 -6.05 -7.02
N THR A 98 1.36 -5.32 -7.97
CA THR A 98 2.66 -5.60 -8.59
C THR A 98 3.69 -4.56 -8.16
N ASP A 99 4.95 -4.97 -7.96
CA ASP A 99 6.02 -4.03 -7.64
C ASP A 99 6.40 -3.19 -8.87
N HIS A 100 6.08 -1.90 -8.84
CA HIS A 100 6.41 -0.94 -9.90
C HIS A 100 7.89 -0.61 -9.96
N LEU A 101 8.63 -0.82 -8.87
CA LEU A 101 10.06 -0.56 -8.83
C LEU A 101 10.90 -1.74 -9.33
N ALA A 102 10.30 -2.90 -9.55
CA ALA A 102 11.00 -4.12 -9.98
C ALA A 102 11.76 -3.97 -11.31
N SER A 103 11.36 -3.04 -12.18
CA SER A 103 12.05 -2.76 -13.46
C SER A 103 13.23 -1.79 -13.33
N TYR A 104 13.47 -1.23 -12.14
CA TYR A 104 14.51 -0.24 -11.88
C TYR A 104 15.62 -0.88 -11.02
N PRO A 105 16.77 -1.23 -11.60
CA PRO A 105 17.79 -2.03 -10.91
C PRO A 105 18.44 -1.32 -9.72
N ASP A 106 18.43 0.01 -9.68
CA ASP A 106 18.98 0.83 -8.60
C ASP A 106 17.92 1.28 -7.58
N ALA A 107 16.66 0.84 -7.74
CA ALA A 107 15.61 1.20 -6.80
C ALA A 107 15.81 0.50 -5.45
N VAL A 108 15.61 1.26 -4.38
CA VAL A 108 15.66 0.77 -3.00
C VAL A 108 14.22 0.71 -2.47
N GLY A 109 13.84 -0.43 -1.89
CA GLY A 109 12.46 -0.71 -1.49
C GLY A 109 11.56 -1.12 -2.66
N SER A 110 10.25 -1.15 -2.42
CA SER A 110 9.25 -1.55 -3.40
C SER A 110 7.98 -0.71 -3.29
N VAL A 111 7.30 -0.50 -4.42
CA VAL A 111 6.00 0.18 -4.47
C VAL A 111 5.00 -0.70 -5.18
N TYR A 112 4.02 -1.20 -4.44
CA TYR A 112 2.96 -2.06 -4.94
C TYR A 112 1.73 -1.23 -5.26
N ALA A 113 1.42 -1.11 -6.55
CA ALA A 113 0.15 -0.55 -6.98
C ALA A 113 -0.95 -1.60 -6.82
N SER A 114 -1.92 -1.32 -5.93
CA SER A 114 -2.90 -2.30 -5.48
C SER A 114 -4.31 -2.05 -5.98
N TYR A 115 -5.04 -3.15 -6.18
CA TYR A 115 -6.44 -3.18 -6.58
C TYR A 115 -7.18 -4.32 -5.85
N ASN A 116 -8.50 -4.20 -5.77
CA ASN A 116 -9.32 -5.23 -5.14
C ASN A 116 -9.47 -6.44 -6.08
N ILE A 117 -9.24 -7.64 -5.55
CA ILE A 117 -9.36 -8.90 -6.31
C ILE A 117 -10.82 -9.24 -6.60
N LYS A 118 -11.76 -8.87 -5.72
CA LYS A 118 -13.18 -9.29 -5.83
C LYS A 118 -13.87 -8.72 -7.07
N ASP A 119 -13.46 -7.55 -7.53
CA ASP A 119 -14.20 -6.87 -8.58
C ASP A 119 -13.49 -6.86 -9.93
N GLN A 120 -12.18 -7.17 -10.00
CA GLN A 120 -11.30 -6.99 -11.18
C GLN A 120 -11.45 -5.63 -11.92
N LYS A 121 -12.28 -4.74 -11.38
CA LYS A 121 -12.40 -3.33 -11.70
C LYS A 121 -11.33 -2.62 -10.89
N ALA A 122 -10.80 -1.54 -11.46
CA ALA A 122 -9.83 -0.66 -10.82
C ALA A 122 -10.44 0.12 -9.63
N GLU A 123 -11.09 -0.58 -8.71
CA GLU A 123 -11.53 0.00 -7.45
C GLU A 123 -10.30 0.15 -6.55
N THR A 124 -10.07 1.39 -6.14
CA THR A 124 -9.03 1.79 -5.21
C THR A 124 -9.05 0.86 -3.99
N ALA A 125 -7.98 0.10 -3.77
CA ALA A 125 -7.85 -0.79 -2.62
C ALA A 125 -6.56 -0.49 -1.86
N PHE A 126 -6.67 -0.48 -0.54
CA PHE A 126 -5.59 -0.28 0.42
C PHE A 126 -5.91 -1.04 1.71
N LEU A 127 -4.91 -1.21 2.58
CA LEU A 127 -5.11 -1.80 3.90
C LEU A 127 -5.89 -0.84 4.81
N PRO A 128 -6.86 -1.34 5.60
CA PRO A 128 -7.72 -0.50 6.45
C PRO A 128 -6.95 0.15 7.61
N PHE A 129 -7.28 1.40 7.92
CA PHE A 129 -6.56 2.25 8.88
C PHE A 129 -7.46 3.08 9.81
#